data_AF-A0A1B2DS06-F1
#
_entry.id   AF-A0A1B2DS06-F1
#
_cell.length_a   1.000
_cell.length_b   1.000
_cell.length_c   1.000
_cell.angle_alpha   90.00
_cell.angle_beta   90.00
_cell.angle_gamma   90.00
#
_symmetry.space_group_name_H-M   'P 1'
#
loop_
_entity.id
_entity.type
_entity.pdbx_description
1 polymer ?
#
loop_
_entity_poly.entity_id
_entity_poly.type
_entity_poly.pdbx_seq_one_letter_code
_entity_poly.pdbx_strand_id
1 'polypeptide(L)'
;MEILSLGYVIQNGIEFAEDVCFSGTHGQLVFDKPEEEGGKPLSGLLYEKRENGKLAYYAYYKNGISDGDYINFYESGEVASFQKMSNGVISGKSITWFENGNIRTVAEHKYGFCIMYKEWNENKELIKEKIEPNEFEKKMIEKYDTRAKSIRETE
;
A
#
# COMPACT_ATOMS: atom_id res chain seq x y z
N MET A 1 -14.13 -0.76 1.03
CA MET A 1 -12.95 -0.64 1.90
C MET A 1 -13.43 -0.97 3.29
N GLU A 2 -12.85 -1.98 3.89
CA GLU A 2 -13.15 -2.41 5.26
C GLU A 2 -11.87 -2.22 6.06
N ILE A 3 -11.93 -1.41 7.11
CA ILE A 3 -10.78 -1.15 7.98
C ILE A 3 -10.80 -2.20 9.09
N LEU A 4 -9.68 -2.89 9.28
CA LEU A 4 -9.55 -3.92 10.30
C LEU A 4 -9.54 -3.27 11.69
N SER A 5 -10.13 -3.94 12.67
CA SER A 5 -10.04 -3.50 14.07
C SER A 5 -8.62 -3.69 14.60
N LEU A 6 -8.21 -2.83 15.53
CA LEU A 6 -6.90 -2.94 16.21
C LEU A 6 -6.66 -4.35 16.77
N GLY A 7 -7.66 -4.93 17.44
CA GLY A 7 -7.55 -6.26 18.02
C GLY A 7 -7.34 -7.36 16.98
N TYR A 8 -8.02 -7.27 15.83
CA TYR A 8 -7.81 -8.21 14.73
C TYR A 8 -6.40 -8.09 14.15
N VAL A 9 -5.92 -6.86 13.94
CA VAL A 9 -4.57 -6.59 13.40
C VAL A 9 -3.50 -7.17 14.32
N ILE A 10 -3.58 -6.91 15.62
CA ILE A 10 -2.63 -7.42 16.60
C ILE A 10 -2.69 -8.95 16.71
N GLN A 11 -3.89 -9.54 16.63
CA GLN A 11 -4.05 -10.99 16.76
C GLN A 11 -3.54 -11.78 15.53
N ASN A 12 -3.67 -11.21 14.34
CA ASN A 12 -3.41 -11.93 13.07
C ASN A 12 -2.19 -11.40 12.31
N GLY A 13 -1.58 -10.31 12.78
CA GLY A 13 -0.44 -9.68 12.16
C GLY A 13 0.84 -9.85 12.95
N ILE A 14 1.95 -9.56 12.28
CA ILE A 14 3.27 -9.45 12.88
C ILE A 14 3.58 -7.97 13.08
N GLU A 15 4.03 -7.61 14.27
CA GLU A 15 4.49 -6.26 14.55
C GLU A 15 5.85 -6.05 13.85
N PHE A 16 5.97 -4.96 13.10
CA PHE A 16 7.24 -4.45 12.58
C PHE A 16 8.03 -3.86 13.76
N ALA A 17 8.50 -4.74 14.64
CA ALA A 17 9.49 -4.47 15.68
C ALA A 17 10.88 -4.84 15.14
N GLU A 18 11.94 -4.58 15.93
CA GLU A 18 13.37 -4.74 15.57
C GLU A 18 13.73 -6.05 14.83
N ASP A 19 12.90 -7.09 14.95
CA ASP A 19 13.06 -8.37 14.26
C ASP A 19 12.70 -8.31 12.76
N VAL A 20 11.72 -7.52 12.31
CA VAL A 20 11.31 -7.53 10.89
C VAL A 20 12.27 -6.70 10.05
N CYS A 21 12.82 -7.33 9.00
CA CYS A 21 13.87 -6.72 8.17
C CYS A 21 13.42 -6.54 6.72
N PHE A 22 13.75 -5.39 6.14
CA PHE A 22 13.82 -5.24 4.69
C PHE A 22 15.14 -5.85 4.23
N SER A 23 15.11 -7.11 3.82
CA SER A 23 16.29 -7.85 3.35
C SER A 23 16.12 -8.29 1.90
N GLY A 24 17.19 -8.80 1.29
CA GLY A 24 17.22 -9.26 -0.09
C GLY A 24 17.90 -8.31 -1.08
N THR A 25 18.24 -8.86 -2.24
CA THR A 25 19.12 -8.24 -3.26
C THR A 25 18.66 -6.89 -3.82
N HIS A 26 17.39 -6.53 -3.61
CA HIS A 26 16.80 -5.28 -4.11
C HIS A 26 16.14 -4.43 -3.01
N GLY A 27 16.26 -4.81 -1.71
CA GLY A 27 15.77 -4.02 -0.57
C GLY A 27 14.25 -3.83 -0.49
N GLN A 28 13.47 -4.67 -1.17
CA GLN A 28 12.01 -4.57 -1.26
C GLN A 28 11.27 -5.71 -0.56
N LEU A 29 11.98 -6.78 -0.16
CA LEU A 29 11.37 -7.92 0.48
C LEU A 29 11.36 -7.74 1.99
N VAL A 30 10.20 -8.00 2.58
CA VAL A 30 10.02 -8.06 4.03
C VAL A 30 10.16 -9.50 4.48
N PHE A 31 11.04 -9.72 5.44
CA PHE A 31 11.26 -11.02 6.07
C PHE A 31 10.87 -10.96 7.54
N ASP A 32 10.44 -12.10 8.09
CA ASP A 32 10.09 -12.23 9.51
C ASP A 32 11.28 -12.01 10.47
N LYS A 33 12.52 -12.17 9.98
CA LYS A 33 13.79 -11.86 10.63
C LYS A 33 14.94 -11.70 9.61
N PRO A 34 16.16 -11.31 10.00
CA PRO A 34 17.28 -11.23 9.06
C PRO A 34 17.47 -12.53 8.25
N GLU A 35 17.81 -12.38 6.97
CA GLU A 35 18.00 -13.53 6.07
C GLU A 35 19.18 -14.40 6.53
N GLU A 36 20.26 -13.79 7.06
CA GLU A 36 21.41 -14.52 7.61
C GLU A 36 21.05 -15.40 8.82
N GLU A 37 19.95 -15.08 9.50
CA GLU A 37 19.40 -15.82 10.63
C GLU A 37 18.31 -16.84 10.22
N GLY A 38 18.18 -17.07 8.91
CA GLY A 38 17.20 -17.99 8.33
C GLY A 38 15.79 -17.42 8.29
N GLY A 39 15.64 -16.10 8.18
CA GLY A 39 14.36 -15.44 7.95
C GLY A 39 13.67 -15.92 6.68
N LYS A 40 12.35 -15.84 6.65
CA LYS A 40 11.51 -16.20 5.51
C LYS A 40 10.73 -15.00 4.99
N PRO A 41 10.47 -14.92 3.67
CA PRO A 41 9.65 -13.87 3.11
C PRO A 41 8.24 -13.88 3.74
N LEU A 42 7.85 -12.74 4.30
CA LEU A 42 6.60 -12.59 5.02
C LEU A 42 5.40 -12.82 4.10
N SER A 43 4.44 -13.65 4.52
CA SER A 43 3.12 -13.74 3.89
C SER A 43 2.06 -13.61 4.96
N GLY A 44 1.28 -12.53 4.91
CA GLY A 44 0.31 -12.22 5.95
C GLY A 44 0.20 -10.72 6.21
N LEU A 45 -0.32 -10.39 7.39
CA LEU A 45 -0.53 -9.03 7.85
C LEU A 45 0.69 -8.55 8.63
N LEU A 46 1.20 -7.38 8.29
CA LEU A 46 2.24 -6.66 9.04
C LEU A 46 1.64 -5.37 9.59
N TYR A 47 2.06 -4.93 10.77
CA TYR A 47 1.65 -3.65 11.32
C TYR A 47 2.75 -2.98 12.12
N GLU A 48 2.66 -1.66 12.31
CA GLU A 48 3.51 -0.91 13.23
C GLU A 48 2.64 -0.14 14.21
N LYS A 49 3.04 -0.08 15.48
CA LYS A 49 2.42 0.79 16.48
C LYS A 49 3.29 2.02 16.73
N ARG A 50 2.64 3.12 17.07
CA ARG A 50 3.30 4.30 17.63
C ARG A 50 3.57 4.09 19.13
N GLU A 51 4.39 4.94 19.72
CA GLU A 51 4.67 4.94 21.17
C GLU A 51 3.40 5.03 22.04
N ASN A 52 2.34 5.68 21.54
CA ASN A 52 1.05 5.78 22.21
C ASN A 52 0.19 4.50 22.13
N GLY A 53 0.71 3.41 21.52
CA GLY A 53 0.05 2.11 21.40
C GLY A 53 -0.98 2.00 20.27
N LYS A 54 -1.30 3.09 19.56
CA LYS A 54 -2.16 3.06 18.37
C LYS A 54 -1.39 2.59 17.16
N LEU A 55 -2.09 2.09 16.14
CA LEU A 55 -1.48 1.74 14.87
C LEU A 55 -0.91 2.98 14.19
N ALA A 56 0.32 2.86 13.68
CA ALA A 56 0.88 3.76 12.70
C ALA A 56 0.40 3.35 11.30
N TYR A 57 0.51 2.07 10.96
CA TYR A 57 0.01 1.48 9.73
C TYR A 57 -0.23 -0.03 9.87
N TYR A 58 -0.94 -0.61 8.90
CA TYR A 58 -0.87 -2.05 8.61
C TYR A 58 -0.90 -2.30 7.11
N ALA A 59 -0.35 -3.44 6.69
CA ALA A 59 -0.27 -3.81 5.29
C ALA A 59 -0.24 -5.33 5.08
N TYR A 60 -0.80 -5.79 3.97
CA TYR A 60 -0.70 -7.18 3.54
C TYR A 60 0.54 -7.42 2.68
N TYR A 61 1.14 -8.58 2.90
CA TYR A 61 2.30 -9.07 2.18
C TYR A 61 2.07 -10.49 1.66
N LYS A 62 2.68 -10.78 0.51
CA LYS A 62 2.75 -12.09 -0.10
C LYS A 62 4.19 -12.32 -0.57
N ASN A 63 4.81 -13.38 -0.06
CA ASN A 63 6.20 -13.74 -0.36
C ASN A 63 7.19 -12.57 -0.17
N GLY A 64 7.02 -11.83 0.91
CA GLY A 64 7.82 -10.67 1.29
C GLY A 64 7.49 -9.39 0.52
N ILE A 65 6.58 -9.43 -0.45
CA ILE A 65 6.22 -8.28 -1.28
C ILE A 65 4.85 -7.76 -0.85
N SER A 66 4.67 -6.44 -0.72
CA SER A 66 3.36 -5.87 -0.40
C SER A 66 2.33 -6.21 -1.48
N ASP A 67 1.25 -6.86 -1.09
CA ASP A 67 0.18 -7.31 -1.97
C ASP A 67 -1.14 -7.36 -1.18
N GLY A 68 -2.09 -6.52 -1.54
CA GLY A 68 -3.33 -6.32 -0.81
C GLY A 68 -3.48 -4.88 -0.28
N ASP A 69 -4.23 -4.73 0.80
CA ASP A 69 -4.57 -3.41 1.33
C ASP A 69 -3.42 -2.88 2.21
N TYR A 70 -3.10 -1.59 2.06
CA TYR A 70 -2.14 -0.84 2.87
C TYR A 70 -2.85 0.37 3.47
N ILE A 71 -2.83 0.51 4.81
CA ILE A 71 -3.57 1.54 5.55
C ILE A 71 -2.61 2.27 6.48
N ASN A 72 -2.59 3.61 6.41
CA ASN A 72 -1.93 4.47 7.40
C ASN A 72 -2.95 5.16 8.30
N PHE A 73 -2.50 5.49 9.51
CA PHE A 73 -3.27 6.22 10.49
C PHE A 73 -2.57 7.50 10.95
N TYR A 74 -3.37 8.53 11.21
CA TYR A 74 -2.95 9.70 11.96
C TYR A 74 -2.65 9.33 13.41
N GLU A 75 -1.98 10.22 14.14
CA GLU A 75 -1.70 10.02 15.56
C GLU A 75 -2.97 9.97 16.42
N SER A 76 -4.03 10.66 15.96
CA SER A 76 -5.38 10.54 16.51
C SER A 76 -5.95 9.12 16.41
N GLY A 77 -5.47 8.29 15.49
CA GLY A 77 -5.99 6.94 15.20
C GLY A 77 -7.01 6.92 14.05
N GLU A 78 -7.34 8.08 13.50
CA GLU A 78 -8.15 8.20 12.29
C GLU A 78 -7.37 7.75 11.05
N VAL A 79 -8.08 7.26 10.03
CA VAL A 79 -7.44 6.79 8.79
C VAL A 79 -6.84 7.97 8.04
N ALA A 80 -5.53 7.90 7.77
CA ALA A 80 -4.81 8.91 7.00
C ALA A 80 -4.78 8.58 5.51
N SER A 81 -4.55 7.31 5.17
CA SER A 81 -4.56 6.86 3.78
C SER A 81 -4.83 5.37 3.63
N PHE A 82 -5.29 5.02 2.43
CA PHE A 82 -5.58 3.67 1.97
C PHE A 82 -5.00 3.50 0.57
N GLN A 83 -4.34 2.37 0.32
CA GLN A 83 -3.78 2.03 -0.98
C GLN A 83 -4.01 0.54 -1.27
N LYS A 84 -4.44 0.24 -2.50
CA LYS A 84 -4.38 -1.12 -3.07
C LYS A 84 -2.99 -1.38 -3.63
N MET A 85 -2.27 -2.31 -3.02
CA MET A 85 -0.95 -2.76 -3.43
C MET A 85 -1.05 -4.05 -4.24
N SER A 86 -0.20 -4.21 -5.24
CA SER A 86 0.04 -5.48 -5.91
C SER A 86 1.49 -5.56 -6.36
N ASN A 87 2.16 -6.66 -6.02
CA ASN A 87 3.58 -6.87 -6.32
C ASN A 87 4.47 -5.67 -5.95
N GLY A 88 4.23 -5.06 -4.78
CA GLY A 88 5.08 -4.01 -4.21
C GLY A 88 4.79 -2.59 -4.72
N VAL A 89 3.83 -2.43 -5.64
CA VAL A 89 3.43 -1.12 -6.17
C VAL A 89 1.95 -0.87 -6.00
N ILE A 90 1.54 0.41 -5.93
CA ILE A 90 0.12 0.77 -5.91
C ILE A 90 -0.49 0.37 -7.26
N SER A 91 -1.50 -0.48 -7.21
CA SER A 91 -2.24 -0.94 -8.38
C SER A 91 -3.70 -1.13 -7.99
N GLY A 92 -4.49 -0.10 -8.23
CA GLY A 92 -5.88 0.04 -7.84
C GLY A 92 -6.14 1.40 -7.19
N LYS A 93 -7.20 1.45 -6.38
CA LYS A 93 -7.63 2.66 -5.69
C LYS A 93 -6.64 3.11 -4.61
N SER A 94 -6.40 4.40 -4.55
CA SER A 94 -5.71 5.10 -3.47
C SER A 94 -6.58 6.25 -2.96
N ILE A 95 -6.65 6.42 -1.64
CA ILE A 95 -7.41 7.49 -1.00
C ILE A 95 -6.58 8.07 0.14
N THR A 96 -6.60 9.39 0.27
CA THR A 96 -6.08 10.10 1.44
C THR A 96 -7.17 10.97 2.05
N TRP A 97 -7.11 11.12 3.36
CA TRP A 97 -8.03 11.96 4.11
C TRP A 97 -7.25 13.10 4.77
N PHE A 98 -7.95 14.14 5.19
CA PHE A 98 -7.50 15.06 6.22
C PHE A 98 -7.84 14.47 7.59
N GLU A 99 -7.20 14.97 8.65
CA GLU A 99 -7.46 14.49 10.02
C GLU A 99 -8.90 14.76 10.48
N ASN A 100 -9.59 15.71 9.87
CA ASN A 100 -11.03 15.94 10.10
C ASN A 100 -11.95 14.92 9.40
N GLY A 101 -11.39 13.91 8.73
CA GLY A 101 -12.12 12.86 8.02
C GLY A 101 -12.59 13.23 6.61
N ASN A 102 -12.38 14.46 6.16
CA ASN A 102 -12.69 14.85 4.78
C ASN A 102 -11.70 14.20 3.81
N ILE A 103 -12.18 13.83 2.63
CA ILE A 103 -11.32 13.29 1.57
C ILE A 103 -10.40 14.40 1.07
N ARG A 104 -9.10 14.11 1.06
CA ARG A 104 -8.06 14.95 0.48
C ARG A 104 -7.76 14.56 -0.95
N THR A 105 -7.62 13.27 -1.23
CA THR A 105 -7.31 12.79 -2.59
C THR A 105 -7.98 11.44 -2.84
N VAL A 106 -8.49 11.26 -4.06
CA VAL A 106 -8.89 9.95 -4.59
C VAL A 106 -8.16 9.75 -5.91
N ALA A 107 -7.45 8.64 -6.04
CA ALA A 107 -6.69 8.30 -7.22
C ALA A 107 -6.90 6.84 -7.62
N GLU A 108 -6.72 6.56 -8.91
CA GLU A 108 -6.64 5.21 -9.46
C GLU A 108 -5.24 5.01 -10.04
N HIS A 109 -4.62 3.88 -9.70
CA HIS A 109 -3.27 3.56 -10.14
C HIS A 109 -3.23 2.22 -10.86
N LYS A 110 -2.26 2.05 -11.75
CA LYS A 110 -1.96 0.77 -12.38
C LYS A 110 -0.46 0.62 -12.59
N TYR A 111 0.11 -0.47 -12.07
CA TYR A 111 1.56 -0.72 -12.10
C TYR A 111 2.38 0.46 -11.52
N GLY A 112 1.86 1.12 -10.48
CA GLY A 112 2.46 2.32 -9.89
C GLY A 112 2.11 3.64 -10.59
N PHE A 113 1.67 3.64 -11.85
CA PHE A 113 1.28 4.86 -12.55
C PHE A 113 -0.07 5.37 -12.10
N CYS A 114 -0.15 6.65 -11.72
CA CYS A 114 -1.41 7.31 -11.43
C CYS A 114 -2.17 7.57 -12.74
N ILE A 115 -3.30 6.89 -12.94
CA ILE A 115 -4.14 7.04 -14.13
C ILE A 115 -4.93 8.34 -14.04
N MET A 116 -5.60 8.52 -12.90
CA MET A 116 -6.43 9.68 -12.63
C MET A 116 -6.43 9.98 -11.14
N TYR A 117 -6.61 11.25 -10.79
CA TYR A 117 -6.86 11.66 -9.42
C TYR A 117 -7.69 12.92 -9.35
N LYS A 118 -8.30 13.12 -8.19
CA LYS A 118 -8.88 14.39 -7.76
C LYS A 118 -8.35 14.72 -6.37
N GLU A 119 -8.03 15.98 -6.16
CA GLU A 119 -7.52 16.54 -4.91
C GLU A 119 -8.43 17.67 -4.46
N TRP A 120 -8.81 17.64 -3.19
CA TRP A 120 -9.67 18.64 -2.55
C TRP A 120 -8.93 19.25 -1.36
N ASN A 121 -9.30 20.48 -1.00
CA ASN A 121 -8.89 21.10 0.26
C ASN A 121 -9.81 20.68 1.42
N GLU A 122 -9.51 21.15 2.63
CA GLU A 122 -10.30 20.84 3.83
C GLU A 122 -11.75 21.33 3.76
N ASN A 123 -12.01 22.37 2.97
CA ASN A 123 -13.34 22.92 2.69
C ASN A 123 -14.11 22.12 1.62
N LYS A 124 -13.56 21.00 1.14
CA LYS A 124 -14.13 20.13 0.10
C LYS A 124 -14.18 20.76 -1.29
N GLU A 125 -13.41 21.82 -1.51
CA GLU A 125 -13.28 22.48 -2.81
C GLU A 125 -12.21 21.74 -3.64
N LEU A 126 -12.51 21.46 -4.90
CA LEU A 126 -11.58 20.78 -5.81
C LEU A 126 -10.40 21.73 -6.11
N ILE A 127 -9.19 21.26 -5.83
CA ILE A 127 -7.94 22.01 -6.05
C ILE A 127 -7.26 21.58 -7.35
N LYS A 128 -7.28 20.27 -7.64
CA LYS A 128 -6.54 19.71 -8.76
C LYS A 128 -7.14 18.40 -9.21
N GLU A 129 -7.03 18.12 -10.50
CA GLU A 129 -7.34 16.80 -11.03
C GLU A 129 -6.44 16.41 -12.20
N LYS A 130 -6.36 15.10 -12.41
CA LYS A 130 -5.82 14.45 -13.60
C LYS A 130 -6.87 13.45 -14.04
N ILE A 131 -7.28 13.48 -15.30
CA ILE A 131 -8.36 12.64 -15.82
C ILE A 131 -7.80 11.43 -16.57
N GLU A 132 -6.59 11.55 -17.13
CA GLU A 132 -5.94 10.47 -17.87
C GLU A 132 -4.41 10.49 -17.74
N PRO A 133 -3.72 9.37 -18.01
CA PRO A 133 -2.27 9.33 -18.09
C PRO A 133 -1.74 10.12 -19.29
N ASN A 134 -0.49 10.58 -19.21
CA ASN A 134 0.22 11.13 -20.36
C ASN A 134 0.68 10.01 -21.32
N GLU A 135 1.14 10.38 -22.52
CA GLU A 135 1.53 9.42 -23.56
C GLU A 135 2.64 8.46 -23.14
N PHE A 136 3.59 8.92 -22.31
CA PHE A 136 4.62 8.05 -21.78
C PHE A 136 4.03 7.02 -20.80
N GLU A 137 3.18 7.45 -19.88
CA GLU A 137 2.51 6.57 -18.92
C GLU A 137 1.60 5.56 -19.64
N LYS A 138 0.82 5.99 -20.64
CA LYS A 138 0.00 5.10 -21.48
C LYS A 138 0.84 4.00 -22.12
N LYS A 139 1.95 4.38 -22.76
CA LYS A 139 2.87 3.42 -23.40
C LYS A 139 3.47 2.43 -22.40
N MET A 140 3.80 2.89 -21.19
CA MET A 140 4.35 2.01 -20.15
C MET A 140 3.29 1.06 -19.59
N ILE A 141 2.07 1.54 -19.35
CA ILE A 141 0.94 0.72 -18.91
C ILE A 141 0.64 -0.38 -19.94
N GLU A 142 0.58 -0.04 -21.23
CA GLU A 142 0.33 -0.99 -22.31
C GLU A 142 1.43 -2.07 -22.41
N LYS A 143 2.69 -1.65 -22.28
CA LYS A 143 3.83 -2.59 -22.23
C LYS A 143 3.67 -3.59 -21.08
N TYR A 144 3.25 -3.14 -19.90
CA TYR A 144 3.06 -4.01 -18.74
C TYR A 144 1.81 -4.89 -18.85
N ASP A 145 0.73 -4.39 -19.43
CA ASP A 145 -0.47 -5.19 -19.75
C ASP A 145 -0.12 -6.36 -20.68
N THR A 146 0.68 -6.10 -21.72
CA THR A 146 1.10 -7.13 -22.68
C THR A 146 1.93 -8.22 -21.99
N ARG A 147 2.88 -7.82 -21.14
CA ARG A 147 3.70 -8.75 -20.35
C ARG A 147 2.87 -9.56 -19.35
N ALA A 148 1.87 -8.94 -18.72
CA ALA A 148 1.01 -9.63 -17.75
C ALA A 148 0.13 -10.70 -18.43
N LYS A 149 -0.36 -10.43 -19.65
CA LYS A 149 -1.11 -11.42 -20.44
C LYS A 149 -0.24 -12.61 -20.84
N SER A 150 0.97 -12.36 -21.35
CA SER A 150 1.86 -13.44 -21.77
C SER A 150 2.24 -14.39 -20.64
N ILE A 151 2.38 -13.89 -19.41
CA ILE A 151 2.67 -14.74 -18.24
C ILE A 151 1.49 -15.67 -17.92
N ARG A 152 0.26 -15.13 -17.95
CA ARG A 152 -0.96 -15.91 -17.64
C ARG A 152 -1.30 -16.97 -18.69
N GLU A 153 -0.82 -16.83 -19.92
CA GLU A 153 -1.02 -17.81 -20.99
C GLU A 153 0.04 -18.94 -20.95
N THR A 154 1.10 -18.77 -20.16
CA THR A 154 2.19 -19.75 -20.01
C THR A 154 2.14 -20.54 -18.70
N GLU A 155 1.21 -20.23 -17.80
CA GLU A 155 0.92 -20.92 -16.53
C GLU A 155 -0.31 -21.82 -16.66
#